data_AF-A0A4P7L2X4-F1
#
_entry.id   AF-A0A4P7L2X4-F1
#
_cell.length_a   1.000
_cell.length_b   1.000
_cell.length_c   1.000
_cell.angle_alpha   90.00
_cell.angle_beta   90.00
_cell.angle_gamma   90.00
#
_symmetry.space_group_name_H-M   'P 1'
#
loop_
_entity.id
_entity.type
_entity.pdbx_description
1 polymer ?
#
loop_
_entity_poly.entity_id
_entity_poly.type
_entity_poly.pdbx_seq_one_letter_code
_entity_poly.pdbx_strand_id
1 'polypeptide(L)'
;MIPLDPKAGAYIFGTRFAISCQQNSDTDKIEWRLLEANASSRCYEMVCLHTDPVRLVMDLISHHTLRTHANDIRTLDHYRETVDILSRRCETVINLLDPDKLGGARR
;
A
#
# COMPACT_ATOMS: atom_id res chain seq x y z
N MET A 1 -6.28 -12.53 15.66
CA MET A 1 -5.87 -11.69 14.52
C MET A 1 -4.34 -11.71 14.49
N ILE A 2 -3.73 -12.31 13.46
CA ILE A 2 -2.27 -12.42 13.38
C ILE A 2 -1.74 -11.03 13.00
N PRO A 3 -0.81 -10.43 13.76
CA PRO A 3 -0.19 -9.16 13.38
C PRO A 3 0.51 -9.32 12.03
N LEU A 4 0.14 -8.51 11.05
CA LEU A 4 0.83 -8.45 9.76
C LEU A 4 2.11 -7.64 9.97
N ASP A 5 3.20 -8.33 10.32
CA ASP A 5 4.52 -7.72 10.42
C ASP A 5 4.96 -7.30 9.00
N PRO A 6 5.24 -6.02 8.72
CA PRO A 6 5.66 -5.54 7.40
C PRO A 6 7.04 -6.04 6.96
N LYS A 7 7.65 -7.04 7.63
CA LYS A 7 8.93 -7.66 7.21
C LYS A 7 8.93 -8.22 5.77
N ALA A 8 7.76 -8.46 5.18
CA ALA A 8 7.59 -8.81 3.76
C ALA A 8 6.90 -7.71 2.93
N GLY A 9 6.89 -6.47 3.43
CA GLY A 9 6.30 -5.31 2.78
C GLY A 9 7.20 -4.08 2.85
N ALA A 10 6.76 -3.01 2.20
CA ALA A 10 7.47 -1.74 2.18
C ALA A 10 6.53 -0.60 2.59
N TYR A 11 7.06 0.27 3.43
CA TYR A 11 6.38 1.46 3.94
C TYR A 11 6.30 2.56 2.88
N ILE A 12 5.18 3.26 2.82
CA ILE A 12 5.01 4.41 1.93
C ILE A 12 5.33 5.68 2.71
N PHE A 13 6.50 6.24 2.38
CA PHE A 13 7.01 7.44 3.03
C PHE A 13 5.98 8.58 3.10
N GLY A 14 5.91 9.26 4.25
CA GLY A 14 4.99 10.36 4.49
C GLY A 14 3.54 9.95 4.66
N THR A 15 3.26 8.65 4.83
CA THR A 15 1.92 8.14 5.10
C THR A 15 1.92 7.22 6.32
N ARG A 16 0.77 6.64 6.68
CA ARG A 16 0.69 5.57 7.68
C ARG A 16 0.48 4.20 7.05
N PHE A 17 0.63 4.11 5.74
CA PHE A 17 0.34 2.93 4.96
C PHE A 17 1.63 2.18 4.61
N ALA A 18 1.48 0.88 4.43
CA ALA A 18 2.49 0.00 3.87
C ALA A 18 1.84 -0.93 2.85
N ILE A 19 2.63 -1.42 1.90
CA ILE A 19 2.20 -2.43 0.92
C ILE A 19 2.98 -3.71 1.24
N SER A 20 2.31 -4.85 1.26
CA SER A 20 2.99 -6.15 1.17
C SER A 20 2.45 -6.94 -0.01
N CYS A 21 3.27 -7.85 -0.53
CA CYS A 21 2.85 -8.78 -1.56
C CYS A 21 3.14 -10.22 -1.13
N GLN A 22 2.25 -11.14 -1.48
CA GLN A 22 2.47 -12.56 -1.26
C GLN A 22 1.84 -13.36 -2.38
N GLN A 23 2.48 -14.46 -2.80
CA GLN A 23 1.86 -15.42 -3.71
C GLN A 23 0.86 -16.27 -2.93
N ASN A 24 -0.38 -16.31 -3.40
CA ASN A 24 -1.43 -17.16 -2.83
C ASN A 24 -1.20 -18.60 -3.31
N SER A 25 -1.05 -19.53 -2.37
CA SER A 25 -0.76 -20.95 -2.65
C SER A 25 -1.85 -21.68 -3.43
N ASP A 26 -3.10 -21.23 -3.30
CA ASP A 26 -4.26 -21.93 -3.84
C ASP A 26 -4.62 -21.44 -5.24
N THR A 27 -4.26 -20.18 -5.55
CA THR A 27 -4.61 -19.54 -6.82
C THR A 27 -3.42 -19.21 -7.71
N ASP A 28 -2.20 -19.36 -7.19
CA ASP A 28 -0.93 -19.00 -7.83
C ASP A 28 -0.82 -17.52 -8.23
N LYS A 29 -1.69 -16.67 -7.68
CA LYS A 29 -1.73 -15.23 -7.97
C LYS A 29 -0.97 -14.44 -6.93
N ILE A 30 -0.33 -13.36 -7.36
CA ILE A 30 0.22 -12.35 -6.46
C ILE A 30 -0.94 -11.57 -5.84
N GLU A 31 -0.97 -11.56 -4.52
CA GLU A 31 -1.87 -10.75 -3.71
C GLU A 31 -1.12 -9.55 -3.15
N TRP A 32 -1.65 -8.37 -3.43
CA TRP A 32 -1.18 -7.10 -2.88
C TRP A 32 -2.07 -6.69 -1.71
N ARG A 33 -1.45 -6.39 -0.57
CA ARG A 33 -2.12 -6.02 0.68
C ARG A 33 -1.78 -4.59 1.02
N LEU A 34 -2.81 -3.78 1.20
CA LEU A 34 -2.67 -2.45 1.78
C LEU A 34 -2.81 -2.59 3.29
N LEU A 35 -1.79 -2.15 4.01
CA LEU A 35 -1.75 -2.17 5.46
C LEU A 35 -1.77 -0.74 5.98
N GLU A 36 -2.44 -0.53 7.11
CA GLU A 36 -2.46 0.75 7.80
C GLU A 36 -1.98 0.58 9.25
N ALA A 37 -1.10 1.48 9.69
CA ALA A 37 -0.66 1.52 11.07
C ALA A 37 -1.82 1.93 11.98
N ASN A 38 -2.16 1.06 12.92
CA ASN A 38 -3.12 1.34 13.97
C ASN A 38 -2.37 1.68 15.27
N ALA A 39 -2.50 2.93 15.71
CA ALA A 39 -1.83 3.43 16.91
C ALA A 39 -2.33 2.77 18.20
N SER A 40 -3.60 2.36 18.25
CA SER A 40 -4.21 1.74 19.41
C SER A 40 -3.74 0.30 19.61
N SER A 41 -3.67 -0.48 18.52
CA SER A 41 -3.21 -1.87 18.55
C SER A 41 -1.69 -2.01 18.37
N ARG A 42 -0.97 -0.90 18.08
CA ARG A 42 0.47 -0.84 17.82
C ARG A 42 0.93 -1.84 16.74
N CYS A 43 0.06 -2.13 15.79
CA CYS A 43 0.33 -3.04 14.69
C CYS A 43 -0.20 -2.49 13.37
N TYR A 44 0.17 -3.15 12.27
CA TYR A 44 -0.44 -2.92 10.98
C TYR A 44 -1.67 -3.81 10.82
N GLU A 45 -2.76 -3.20 10.37
CA GLU A 45 -4.02 -3.87 10.06
C GLU A 45 -4.28 -3.82 8.55
N MET A 46 -4.87 -4.88 8.01
CA MET A 46 -5.17 -4.95 6.58
C MET A 46 -6.38 -4.05 6.26
N VAL A 47 -6.18 -3.15 5.31
CA VAL A 47 -7.22 -2.26 4.77
C VAL A 47 -7.92 -2.92 3.60
N CYS A 48 -7.14 -3.39 2.62
CA CYS A 48 -7.66 -4.08 1.44
C CYS A 48 -6.65 -5.09 0.88
N LEU A 49 -7.17 -5.97 0.02
CA LEU A 49 -6.46 -7.04 -0.68
C LEU A 49 -6.87 -7.00 -2.14
N HIS A 50 -5.91 -6.90 -3.05
CA HIS A 50 -6.17 -6.91 -4.50
C HIS A 50 -5.14 -7.78 -5.22
N THR A 51 -5.55 -8.40 -6.33
CA THR A 51 -4.63 -9.01 -7.29
C THR A 51 -4.11 -8.00 -8.33
N ASP A 52 -4.74 -6.82 -8.40
CA ASP A 52 -4.36 -5.72 -9.27
C ASP A 52 -3.74 -4.58 -8.43
N PRO A 53 -2.44 -4.27 -8.60
CA PRO A 53 -1.79 -3.22 -7.84
C PRO A 53 -2.38 -1.83 -8.10
N VAL A 54 -2.99 -1.57 -9.28
CA VAL A 54 -3.61 -0.28 -9.58
C VAL A 54 -4.80 -0.02 -8.66
N ARG A 55 -5.63 -1.03 -8.40
CA ARG A 55 -6.75 -0.93 -7.45
C ARG A 55 -6.29 -0.65 -6.04
N LEU A 56 -5.18 -1.27 -5.63
CA LEU A 56 -4.58 -1.01 -4.32
C LEU A 56 -4.08 0.44 -4.19
N VAL A 57 -3.49 1.01 -5.24
CA VAL A 57 -3.09 2.42 -5.24
C VAL A 57 -4.29 3.35 -5.16
N MET A 58 -5.39 3.04 -5.87
CA MET A 58 -6.63 3.82 -5.79
C MET A 58 -7.21 3.82 -4.38
N ASP A 59 -7.23 2.67 -3.71
CA ASP A 59 -7.70 2.56 -2.33
C ASP A 59 -6.80 3.35 -1.38
N LEU A 60 -5.47 3.24 -1.51
CA LEU A 60 -4.54 4.00 -0.69
C LEU A 60 -4.77 5.51 -0.82
N ILE A 61 -4.88 6.02 -2.04
CA ILE A 61 -5.13 7.45 -2.29
C ILE A 61 -6.45 7.87 -1.64
N SER A 62 -7.51 7.08 -1.83
CA SER A 62 -8.82 7.34 -1.25
C SER A 62 -8.76 7.37 0.28
N HIS A 63 -8.14 6.36 0.90
CA HIS A 63 -7.97 6.30 2.35
C HIS A 63 -7.09 7.44 2.89
N HIS A 64 -6.00 7.76 2.22
CA HIS A 64 -5.11 8.85 2.63
C HIS A 64 -5.81 10.19 2.56
N THR A 65 -6.50 10.48 1.45
CA THR A 65 -7.18 11.76 1.23
C THR A 65 -8.39 11.94 2.16
N LEU A 66 -9.12 10.87 2.50
CA LEU A 66 -10.23 10.91 3.45
C LEU A 66 -9.77 11.05 4.91
N ARG A 67 -8.63 10.45 5.29
CA ARG A 67 -8.13 10.43 6.68
C ARG A 67 -7.13 11.52 7.02
N THR A 68 -6.36 12.00 6.06
CA THR A 68 -5.60 13.25 6.23
C THR A 68 -6.68 14.29 6.34
N HIS A 69 -6.95 14.73 7.58
CA HIS A 69 -8.13 15.50 7.96
C HIS A 69 -8.54 16.42 6.81
N ALA A 70 -9.83 16.47 6.49
CA ALA A 70 -10.47 17.29 5.44
C ALA A 70 -10.09 18.80 5.43
N ASN A 71 -9.16 19.20 6.30
CA ASN A 71 -8.57 20.51 6.48
C ASN A 71 -7.29 20.76 5.67
N ASP A 72 -6.55 19.75 5.18
CA ASP A 72 -5.30 20.03 4.44
C ASP A 72 -5.51 20.04 2.93
N ILE A 73 -6.29 19.10 2.39
CA ILE A 73 -6.64 19.06 0.97
C ILE A 73 -7.93 19.87 0.75
N ARG A 74 -7.80 21.19 0.59
CA ARG A 74 -8.94 22.11 0.39
C ARG A 74 -9.25 22.46 -1.06
N THR A 75 -8.39 22.07 -1.99
CA THR A 75 -8.51 22.41 -3.42
C THR A 75 -8.25 21.19 -4.31
N LEU A 76 -8.79 21.23 -5.53
CA LEU A 76 -8.54 20.19 -6.53
C LEU A 76 -7.05 20.12 -6.93
N ASP A 77 -6.34 21.25 -6.92
CA ASP A 77 -4.92 21.27 -7.24
C ASP A 77 -4.08 20.57 -6.17
N HIS A 78 -4.39 20.79 -4.88
CA HIS A 78 -3.72 20.08 -3.80
C HIS A 78 -4.06 18.58 -3.81
N TYR A 79 -5.29 18.22 -4.19
CA TYR A 79 -5.67 16.82 -4.39
C TYR A 79 -4.85 16.17 -5.50
N ARG A 80 -4.73 16.82 -6.66
CA ARG A 80 -3.91 16.34 -7.80
C ARG A 80 -2.45 16.15 -7.40
N GLU A 81 -1.86 17.13 -6.73
CA GLU A 81 -0.47 17.03 -6.26
C GLU A 81 -0.29 15.85 -5.29
N THR A 82 -1.24 15.66 -4.37
CA THR A 82 -1.24 14.53 -3.43
C THR A 82 -1.31 13.20 -4.18
N VAL A 83 -2.23 13.08 -5.15
CA VAL A 83 -2.37 11.89 -6.00
C VAL A 83 -1.07 11.58 -6.75
N ASP A 84 -0.43 12.59 -7.34
CA ASP A 84 0.80 12.41 -8.11
C ASP A 84 1.99 11.99 -7.22
N ILE A 85 2.11 12.56 -6.02
CA ILE A 85 3.15 12.19 -5.07
C ILE A 85 2.95 10.75 -4.59
N LEU A 86 1.72 10.39 -4.19
CA LEU A 86 1.41 9.05 -3.70
C LEU A 86 1.55 8.00 -4.79
N SER A 87 1.10 8.28 -6.01
CA SER A 87 1.22 7.35 -7.14
C SER A 87 2.69 7.01 -7.43
N ARG A 88 3.58 8.01 -7.48
CA ARG A 88 5.03 7.80 -7.67
C ARG A 88 5.68 6.99 -6.54
N ARG A 89 5.27 7.25 -5.29
CA ARG A 89 5.76 6.48 -4.14
C ARG A 89 5.28 5.02 -4.21
N CYS A 90 4.02 4.80 -4.58
CA CYS A 90 3.47 3.46 -4.75
C CYS A 90 4.16 2.71 -5.89
N GLU A 91 4.39 3.36 -7.03
CA GLU A 91 5.14 2.77 -8.14
C GLU A 91 6.54 2.30 -7.69
N THR A 92 7.25 3.14 -6.93
CA THR A 92 8.56 2.79 -6.36
C THR A 92 8.45 1.56 -5.45
N VAL A 93 7.49 1.54 -4.54
CA VAL A 93 7.27 0.42 -3.60
C VAL A 93 6.86 -0.86 -4.32
N ILE A 94 5.93 -0.78 -5.28
CA ILE A 94 5.48 -1.93 -6.06
C ILE A 94 6.65 -2.50 -6.86
N ASN A 95 7.46 -1.67 -7.51
CA ASN A 95 8.64 -2.11 -8.24
C ASN A 95 9.69 -2.77 -7.33
N LEU A 96 9.82 -2.31 -6.09
CA LEU A 96 10.70 -2.93 -5.09
C LEU A 96 10.17 -4.27 -4.58
N LEU A 97 8.86 -4.48 -4.60
CA LEU A 97 8.22 -5.70 -4.11
C LEU A 97 7.93 -6.71 -5.22
N ASP A 98 7.98 -6.28 -6.48
CA ASP A 98 7.71 -7.09 -7.66
C ASP A 98 8.68 -8.30 -7.71
N PRO A 99 8.16 -9.53 -7.56
CA PRO A 99 8.97 -10.74 -7.56
C PRO A 99 9.76 -10.92 -8.85
N ASP A 100 9.24 -10.44 -9.98
CA ASP A 100 9.89 -10.54 -11.27
C ASP A 100 11.07 -9.57 -11.41
N LYS A 101 11.07 -8.46 -10.65
CA LYS A 101 12.13 -7.43 -10.67
C LYS A 101 13.18 -7.61 -9.58
N LEU A 102 12.85 -8.34 -8.51
CA LEU A 102 13.77 -8.63 -7.41
C LEU A 102 14.80 -9.73 -7.71
N GLY A 103 14.73 -10.36 -8.90
CA GLY A 103 15.70 -11.34 -9.34
C GLY A 103 15.53 -12.69 -8.65
N GLY A 104 14.67 -13.54 -9.22
CA GLY A 104 14.81 -15.00 -9.19
C GLY A 104 15.03 -15.64 -7.82
N ALA A 105 13.96 -15.84 -7.06
CA ALA A 105 13.88 -16.98 -6.16
C ALA A 105 12.48 -17.59 -6.25
N ARG A 106 12.22 -18.28 -7.37
CA ARG A 106 11.26 -19.39 -7.36
C ARG A 106 11.75 -20.37 -6.30
N ARG A 107 11.00 -20.55 -5.23
CA ARG A 107 11.08 -21.72 -4.37
C ARG A 107 9.76 -22.43 -4.43
#